data_AF-A0A372DU97-F1
#
_entry.id   AF-A0A372DU97-F1
#
_cell.length_a   1.000
_cell.length_b   1.000
_cell.length_c   1.000
_cell.angle_alpha   90.00
_cell.angle_beta   90.00
_cell.angle_gamma   90.00
#
_symmetry.space_group_name_H-M   'P 1'
#
loop_
_entity.id
_entity.type
_entity.pdbx_description
1 polymer ?
#
loop_
_entity_poly.entity_id
_entity_poly.type
_entity_poly.pdbx_seq_one_letter_code
_entity_poly.pdbx_strand_id
1 'polypeptide(L)'
;MAVYSGAVDSGAVYLGFDPGSAKCGLAVLRSSGEILAHEVVRSDGAIEQLRQWQQQYQATAIIMGDQTTSKAWVSRLEQGWPDAPPIQRVDERYSTLAARDRYWELYPPRGWRKLLPRGLRQPPRPVDDIAAIVLVERFLATFPAKG
;
A
#
# COMPACT_ATOMS: atom_id res chain seq x y z
N MET A 1 -14.70 -6.03 -12.71
CA MET A 1 -13.56 -6.20 -11.78
C MET A 1 -13.05 -7.63 -11.88
N ALA A 2 -11.81 -7.81 -12.31
CA ALA A 2 -11.19 -9.13 -12.39
C ALA A 2 -10.70 -9.54 -10.99
N VAL A 3 -11.24 -10.63 -10.47
CA VAL A 3 -10.68 -11.30 -9.30
C VAL A 3 -9.39 -11.97 -9.77
N TYR A 4 -8.24 -11.61 -9.19
CA TYR A 4 -6.99 -12.30 -9.52
C TYR A 4 -7.13 -13.76 -9.07
N SER A 5 -7.17 -14.70 -10.02
CA SER A 5 -7.37 -16.14 -9.74
C SER A 5 -6.09 -16.97 -9.91
N GLY A 6 -4.94 -16.32 -10.11
CA GLY A 6 -3.65 -16.97 -10.36
C GLY A 6 -2.65 -16.83 -9.21
N ALA A 7 -1.63 -17.71 -9.21
CA ALA A 7 -0.46 -17.55 -8.37
C ALA A 7 0.31 -16.27 -8.76
N VAL A 8 0.99 -15.65 -7.79
CA VAL A 8 1.81 -14.46 -8.02
C VAL A 8 3.11 -14.86 -8.73
N ASP A 9 3.50 -14.11 -9.76
CA ASP A 9 4.81 -14.25 -10.41
C ASP A 9 5.92 -13.77 -9.46
N SER A 10 6.99 -14.56 -9.34
CA SER A 10 8.17 -14.29 -8.50
C SER A 10 8.91 -13.00 -8.87
N GLY A 11 8.66 -12.42 -10.05
CA GLY A 11 9.16 -11.11 -10.47
C GLY A 11 8.16 -9.95 -10.39
N ALA A 12 6.89 -10.20 -10.02
CA ALA A 12 5.83 -9.20 -10.08
C ALA A 12 6.07 -8.02 -9.13
N VAL A 13 5.60 -6.85 -9.55
CA VAL A 13 5.63 -5.60 -8.77
C VAL A 13 4.21 -5.09 -8.58
N TYR A 14 3.90 -4.64 -7.37
CA TYR A 14 2.57 -4.22 -6.95
C TYR A 14 2.60 -2.79 -6.43
N LEU A 15 1.56 -2.02 -6.76
CA LEU A 15 1.31 -0.71 -6.19
C LEU A 15 0.37 -0.84 -4.99
N GLY A 16 0.82 -0.50 -3.80
CA GLY A 16 -0.04 -0.31 -2.63
C GLY A 16 -0.69 1.07 -2.67
N PHE A 17 -2.00 1.13 -2.42
CA PHE A 17 -2.75 2.38 -2.37
C PHE A 17 -3.70 2.41 -1.17
N ASP A 18 -3.41 3.28 -0.20
CA ASP A 18 -4.27 3.61 0.94
C ASP A 18 -4.93 4.99 0.69
N PRO A 19 -6.17 5.01 0.16
CA PRO A 19 -6.84 6.24 -0.25
C PRO A 19 -7.43 7.04 0.92
N GLY A 20 -7.02 8.30 1.06
CA GLY A 20 -7.64 9.25 1.99
C GLY A 20 -8.30 10.45 1.32
N SER A 21 -9.06 11.22 2.09
CA SER A 21 -9.79 12.40 1.60
C SER A 21 -8.86 13.58 1.27
N ALA A 22 -7.80 13.78 2.06
CA ALA A 22 -6.84 14.88 1.90
C ALA A 22 -5.46 14.43 1.43
N LYS A 23 -5.05 13.22 1.82
CA LYS A 23 -3.76 12.61 1.52
C LYS A 23 -3.97 11.13 1.25
N CYS A 24 -3.05 10.51 0.52
CA CYS A 24 -3.05 9.08 0.25
C CYS A 24 -1.66 8.50 0.55
N GLY A 25 -1.65 7.28 1.07
CA GLY A 25 -0.44 6.47 1.18
C GLY A 25 -0.21 5.66 -0.09
N LEU A 26 1.01 5.71 -0.62
CA LEU A 26 1.42 4.92 -1.78
C LEU A 26 2.61 4.05 -1.41
N ALA A 27 2.70 2.86 -2.02
CA ALA A 27 3.87 1.98 -1.91
C ALA A 27 4.11 1.20 -3.20
N VAL A 28 5.34 0.76 -3.41
CA VAL A 28 5.76 -0.16 -4.49
C VAL A 28 6.52 -1.31 -3.86
N LEU A 29 6.03 -2.53 -4.06
CA LEU A 29 6.67 -3.73 -3.53
C LEU A 29 6.81 -4.81 -4.61
N ARG A 30 7.89 -5.59 -4.55
CA ARG A 30 7.96 -6.87 -5.28
C ARG A 30 7.15 -7.94 -4.59
N SER A 31 6.83 -9.01 -5.31
CA SER A 31 6.25 -10.23 -4.76
C SER A 31 7.12 -10.90 -3.68
N SER A 32 8.42 -10.63 -3.65
CA SER A 32 9.32 -11.04 -2.57
C SER A 32 9.11 -10.30 -1.25
N GLY A 33 8.31 -9.22 -1.24
CA GLY A 33 8.15 -8.32 -0.10
C GLY A 33 9.19 -7.19 -0.03
N GLU A 34 10.11 -7.11 -0.99
CA GLU A 34 11.04 -5.98 -1.10
C GLU A 34 10.28 -4.68 -1.36
N ILE A 35 10.50 -3.67 -0.50
CA ILE A 35 9.94 -2.33 -0.66
C ILE A 35 10.86 -1.51 -1.57
N LEU A 36 10.34 -1.12 -2.74
CA LEU A 36 11.08 -0.32 -3.73
C LEU A 36 10.90 1.19 -3.52
N ALA A 37 9.68 1.60 -3.16
CA ALA A 37 9.35 2.99 -2.86
C ALA A 37 8.09 3.05 -1.98
N HIS A 38 7.95 4.12 -1.20
CA HIS A 38 6.72 4.44 -0.48
C HIS A 38 6.69 5.91 -0.10
N GLU A 39 5.52 6.53 -0.13
CA GLU A 39 5.37 7.94 0.24
C GLU A 39 3.91 8.31 0.57
N VAL A 40 3.74 9.45 1.23
CA VAL A 40 2.43 10.07 1.45
C VAL A 40 2.30 11.27 0.53
N VAL A 41 1.30 11.23 -0.36
CA VAL A 41 1.01 12.31 -1.30
C VAL A 41 -0.30 12.99 -0.96
N ARG A 42 -0.51 14.20 -1.49
CA ARG A 42 -1.84 14.83 -1.48
C ARG A 42 -2.78 14.07 -2.41
N SER A 43 -4.08 14.04 -2.07
CA SER A 43 -5.07 13.29 -2.86
C SER A 43 -5.21 13.80 -4.31
N ASP A 44 -4.95 15.08 -4.58
CA ASP A 44 -4.97 15.66 -5.93
C ASP A 44 -3.84 15.12 -6.84
N GLY A 45 -2.68 14.79 -6.28
CA GLY A 45 -1.53 14.22 -7.00
C GLY A 45 -1.45 12.69 -7.02
N ALA A 46 -2.34 11.98 -6.33
CA ALA A 46 -2.20 10.54 -6.10
C ALA A 46 -2.21 9.70 -7.40
N ILE A 47 -3.10 10.03 -8.34
CA ILE A 47 -3.21 9.27 -9.61
C ILE A 47 -1.96 9.48 -10.48
N GLU A 48 -1.43 10.71 -10.52
CA GLU A 48 -0.23 11.03 -11.28
C GLU A 48 0.99 10.27 -10.74
N GLN A 49 1.13 10.23 -9.41
CA GLN A 49 2.22 9.50 -8.77
C GLN A 49 2.13 7.98 -8.99
N LEU A 50 0.91 7.41 -8.89
CA LEU A 50 0.66 6.00 -9.19
C LEU A 50 1.04 5.65 -10.63
N ARG A 51 0.70 6.52 -11.60
CA ARG A 51 1.07 6.34 -13.02
C ARG A 51 2.59 6.37 -13.21
N GLN A 52 3.27 7.35 -12.61
CA GLN A 52 4.72 7.46 -12.68
C GLN A 52 5.39 6.18 -12.16
N TRP A 53 4.96 5.69 -10.99
CA TRP A 53 5.53 4.47 -10.42
C TRP A 53 5.15 3.21 -11.20
N GLN A 54 3.94 3.16 -11.76
CA GLN A 54 3.55 2.07 -12.64
C GLN A 54 4.50 1.96 -13.83
N GLN A 55 4.82 3.08 -14.48
CA GLN A 55 5.74 3.12 -15.62
C GLN A 55 7.20 2.84 -15.20
N GLN A 56 7.64 3.41 -14.09
CA GLN A 56 9.02 3.25 -13.61
C GLN A 56 9.32 1.80 -13.18
N TYR A 57 8.39 1.16 -12.49
CA TYR A 57 8.59 -0.17 -11.90
C TYR A 57 7.86 -1.31 -12.63
N GLN A 58 7.14 -0.99 -13.70
CA GLN A 58 6.34 -1.95 -14.48
C GLN A 58 5.35 -2.73 -13.60
N ALA A 59 4.67 -2.02 -12.69
CA ALA A 59 3.76 -2.64 -11.73
C ALA A 59 2.55 -3.28 -12.43
N THR A 60 2.20 -4.48 -11.99
CA THR A 60 1.22 -5.35 -12.66
C THR A 60 -0.19 -5.27 -12.07
N ALA A 61 -0.34 -4.74 -10.85
CA ALA A 61 -1.64 -4.50 -10.23
C ALA A 61 -1.56 -3.40 -9.16
N ILE A 62 -2.72 -2.81 -8.87
CA ILE A 62 -2.92 -1.87 -7.77
C ILE A 62 -3.66 -2.59 -6.66
N ILE A 63 -3.06 -2.68 -5.48
CA ILE A 63 -3.64 -3.24 -4.26
C ILE A 63 -4.21 -2.09 -3.44
N MET A 64 -5.53 -2.02 -3.38
CA MET A 64 -6.26 -0.95 -2.73
C MET A 64 -7.00 -1.46 -1.50
N GLY A 65 -7.03 -0.64 -0.48
CA GLY A 65 -7.88 -0.81 0.67
C GLY A 65 -9.39 -0.77 0.40
N ASP A 66 -10.18 -1.62 1.08
CA ASP A 66 -11.65 -1.58 1.01
C ASP A 66 -12.31 -0.62 2.04
N GLN A 67 -11.68 0.52 2.31
CA GLN A 67 -12.24 1.60 3.11
C GLN A 67 -13.54 2.20 2.52
N THR A 68 -14.30 2.93 3.33
CA THR A 68 -15.59 3.55 2.94
C THR A 68 -15.48 4.51 1.74
N THR A 69 -14.30 5.08 1.50
CA THR A 69 -13.98 5.96 0.36
C THR A 69 -13.58 5.21 -0.92
N SER A 70 -13.43 3.88 -0.87
CA SER A 70 -12.90 3.05 -1.98
C SER A 70 -13.72 3.20 -3.27
N LYS A 71 -15.06 3.30 -3.18
CA LYS A 71 -15.93 3.46 -4.35
C LYS A 71 -15.66 4.74 -5.13
N ALA A 72 -15.48 5.87 -4.44
CA ALA A 72 -15.20 7.14 -5.09
C ALA A 72 -13.81 7.13 -5.75
N TRP A 73 -12.85 6.50 -5.10
CA TRP A 73 -11.49 6.37 -5.63
C TRP A 73 -11.38 5.43 -6.82
N VAL A 74 -12.12 4.32 -6.82
CA VAL A 74 -12.21 3.43 -7.98
C VAL A 74 -12.75 4.19 -9.18
N SER A 75 -13.85 4.93 -9.02
CA SER A 75 -14.40 5.75 -10.10
C SER A 75 -13.41 6.82 -10.58
N ARG A 76 -12.68 7.47 -9.67
CA ARG A 76 -11.63 8.44 -10.04
C ARG A 76 -10.47 7.80 -10.78
N LEU A 77 -10.06 6.59 -10.42
CA LEU A 77 -9.00 5.86 -11.13
C LEU A 77 -9.47 5.41 -12.51
N GLU A 78 -10.69 4.89 -12.63
CA GLU A 78 -11.25 4.47 -13.93
C GLU A 78 -11.39 5.66 -14.90
N GLN A 79 -11.83 6.82 -14.41
CA GLN A 79 -11.97 8.04 -15.22
C GLN A 79 -10.63 8.72 -15.48
N GLY A 80 -9.82 8.83 -14.44
CA GLY A 80 -8.55 9.56 -14.43
C GLY A 80 -7.39 8.73 -14.95
N TRP A 81 -7.55 7.42 -15.17
CA TRP A 81 -6.54 6.49 -15.68
C TRP A 81 -7.18 5.23 -16.30
N PRO A 82 -7.72 5.34 -17.52
CA PRO A 82 -8.45 4.25 -18.17
C PRO A 82 -7.61 2.97 -18.38
N ASP A 83 -6.32 3.12 -18.67
CA ASP A 83 -5.38 2.00 -18.88
C ASP A 83 -4.64 1.59 -17.60
N ALA A 84 -5.23 1.84 -16.43
CA ALA A 84 -4.65 1.43 -15.16
C ALA A 84 -4.51 -0.10 -15.07
N PRO A 85 -3.46 -0.61 -14.39
CA PRO A 85 -3.40 -2.01 -14.03
C PRO A 85 -4.64 -2.45 -13.23
N PRO A 86 -4.96 -3.76 -13.23
CA PRO A 86 -6.08 -4.29 -12.45
C PRO A 86 -6.02 -3.86 -10.98
N ILE A 87 -7.15 -3.40 -10.46
CA ILE A 87 -7.31 -3.04 -9.05
C ILE A 87 -7.80 -4.25 -8.26
N GLN A 88 -7.01 -4.71 -7.30
CA GLN A 88 -7.36 -5.73 -6.32
C GLN A 88 -7.69 -5.08 -4.98
N ARG A 89 -8.83 -5.43 -4.39
CA ARG A 89 -9.24 -4.91 -3.08
C ARG A 89 -8.88 -5.88 -1.98
N VAL A 90 -8.40 -5.36 -0.85
CA VAL A 90 -8.05 -6.14 0.33
C VAL A 90 -8.83 -5.62 1.54
N ASP A 91 -9.33 -6.53 2.38
CA ASP A 91 -10.04 -6.14 3.62
C ASP A 91 -9.08 -5.43 4.59
N GLU A 92 -9.51 -4.25 5.04
CA GLU A 92 -8.71 -3.25 5.73
C GLU A 92 -8.91 -3.19 7.25
N ARG A 93 -9.65 -4.13 7.83
CA ARG A 93 -9.84 -4.14 9.29
C ARG A 93 -8.48 -4.01 10.00
N TYR A 94 -8.39 -2.99 10.86
CA TYR A 94 -7.22 -2.66 11.68
C TYR A 94 -5.94 -2.22 10.93
N SER A 95 -6.05 -1.70 9.70
CA SER A 95 -4.88 -1.25 8.90
C SER A 95 -3.99 -0.22 9.61
N THR A 96 -4.58 0.74 10.33
CA THR A 96 -3.83 1.77 11.06
C THR A 96 -3.00 1.19 12.20
N LEU A 97 -3.51 0.19 12.92
CA LEU A 97 -2.74 -0.45 13.99
C LEU A 97 -1.60 -1.28 13.40
N ALA A 98 -1.89 -2.07 12.37
CA ALA A 98 -0.87 -2.85 11.65
C ALA A 98 0.23 -1.95 11.07
N ALA A 99 -0.13 -0.79 10.50
CA ALA A 99 0.83 0.17 9.98
C ALA A 99 1.74 0.77 11.07
N ARG A 100 1.21 1.00 12.27
CA ARG A 100 2.00 1.49 13.41
C ARG A 100 3.01 0.45 13.89
N ASP A 101 2.60 -0.81 13.97
CA ASP A 101 3.51 -1.90 14.35
C ASP A 101 4.59 -2.08 13.27
N ARG A 102 4.19 -2.10 12.00
CA ARG A 102 5.10 -2.18 10.86
C ARG A 102 6.10 -1.02 10.79
N TYR A 103 5.69 0.20 11.18
CA TYR A 103 6.60 1.34 11.30
C TYR A 103 7.77 1.04 12.23
N TRP A 104 7.53 0.39 13.38
CA TRP A 104 8.60 0.11 14.34
C TRP A 104 9.49 -1.07 13.93
N GLU A 105 9.06 -1.91 13.00
CA GLU A 105 9.90 -2.94 12.37
C GLU A 105 10.85 -2.32 11.34
N LEU A 106 10.34 -1.41 10.49
CA LEU A 106 11.14 -0.70 9.49
C LEU A 106 12.07 0.35 10.11
N TYR A 107 11.60 1.03 11.17
CA TYR A 107 12.31 2.10 11.85
C TYR A 107 12.40 1.81 13.36
N PRO A 108 13.29 0.89 13.77
CA PRO A 108 13.42 0.52 15.18
C PRO A 108 13.65 1.74 16.08
N PRO A 109 12.98 1.81 17.24
CA PRO A 109 13.08 2.97 18.12
C PRO A 109 14.51 3.18 18.61
N ARG A 110 14.94 4.44 18.64
CA ARG A 110 16.28 4.86 19.09
C ARG A 110 16.18 5.73 20.35
N GLY A 111 17.23 5.72 21.17
CA GLY A 111 17.33 6.51 22.40
C GLY A 111 16.22 6.19 23.41
N TRP A 112 15.66 7.24 24.03
CA TRP A 112 14.63 7.13 25.08
C TRP A 112 13.36 6.38 24.63
N ARG A 113 13.04 6.38 23.32
CA ARG A 113 11.89 5.65 22.77
C ARG A 113 12.00 4.13 22.93
N LYS A 114 13.21 3.59 23.17
CA LYS A 114 13.40 2.17 23.49
C LYS A 114 12.79 1.79 24.85
N LEU A 115 12.78 2.73 25.79
CA LEU A 115 12.27 2.52 27.15
C LEU A 115 10.74 2.55 27.22
N LEU A 116 10.08 3.12 26.20
CA LEU A 116 8.62 3.09 26.10
C LEU A 116 8.12 1.69 25.72
N PRO A 117 7.10 1.14 26.41
CA PRO A 117 6.36 -0.04 25.97
C PRO A 117 5.79 0.13 24.56
N ARG A 118 5.74 -0.95 23.77
CA ARG A 118 5.31 -0.92 22.35
C ARG A 118 3.97 -0.20 22.13
N GLY A 119 2.96 -0.49 22.94
CA GLY A 119 1.63 0.12 22.81
C GLY A 119 1.59 1.63 23.05
N LEU A 120 2.60 2.19 23.74
CA LEU A 120 2.71 3.64 23.98
C LEU A 120 3.55 4.36 22.93
N ARG A 121 4.16 3.63 22.00
CA ARG A 121 4.98 4.25 20.94
C ARG A 121 4.08 4.79 19.84
N GLN A 122 4.14 6.10 19.64
CA GLN A 122 3.46 6.77 18.54
C GLN A 122 4.49 7.11 17.45
N PRO A 123 4.26 6.71 16.18
CA PRO A 123 5.09 7.15 15.07
C PRO A 123 5.12 8.69 15.01
N PRO A 124 6.29 9.31 14.81
CA PRO A 124 6.43 10.77 14.76
C PRO A 124 5.90 11.37 13.43
N ARG A 125 5.43 10.55 12.50
CA ARG A 125 4.94 10.95 11.19
C ARG A 125 3.66 10.16 10.82
N PRO A 126 2.86 10.65 9.86
CA PRO A 126 1.80 9.85 9.25
C PRO A 126 2.32 8.50 8.74
N VAL A 127 1.47 7.48 8.81
CA VAL A 127 1.82 6.09 8.46
C VAL A 127 0.98 5.54 7.31
N ASP A 128 0.30 6.42 6.55
CA ASP A 128 -0.55 6.04 5.43
C ASP A 128 0.26 5.30 4.35
N ASP A 129 1.50 5.72 4.08
CA ASP A 129 2.46 5.02 3.21
C ASP A 129 2.78 3.59 3.70
N ILE A 130 2.82 3.40 5.02
CA ILE A 130 3.04 2.09 5.64
C ILE A 130 1.76 1.27 5.64
N ALA A 131 0.58 1.90 5.74
CA ALA A 131 -0.67 1.20 5.50
C ALA A 131 -0.70 0.66 4.06
N ALA A 132 -0.24 1.44 3.06
CA ALA A 132 -0.09 0.96 1.69
C ALA A 132 0.90 -0.21 1.55
N ILE A 133 2.01 -0.22 2.31
CA ILE A 133 2.91 -1.38 2.41
C ILE A 133 2.15 -2.61 2.95
N VAL A 134 1.46 -2.45 4.08
CA VAL A 134 0.72 -3.53 4.74
C VAL A 134 -0.38 -4.11 3.84
N LEU A 135 -1.03 -3.29 3.01
CA LEU A 135 -2.00 -3.75 2.03
C LEU A 135 -1.39 -4.75 1.04
N VAL A 136 -0.23 -4.43 0.48
CA VAL A 136 0.46 -5.33 -0.45
C VAL A 136 0.95 -6.58 0.26
N GLU A 137 1.53 -6.45 1.46
CA GLU A 137 1.98 -7.60 2.25
C GLU A 137 0.82 -8.58 2.55
N ARG A 138 -0.37 -8.06 2.89
CA ARG A 138 -1.58 -8.87 3.08
C ARG A 138 -2.03 -9.56 1.80
N PHE A 139 -1.98 -8.86 0.67
CA PHE A 139 -2.29 -9.45 -0.63
C PHE A 139 -1.35 -10.61 -0.95
N LEU A 140 -0.04 -10.41 -0.79
CA LEU A 140 0.97 -11.44 -1.04
C LEU A 140 0.85 -12.64 -0.08
N ALA A 141 0.47 -12.41 1.18
CA ALA A 141 0.21 -13.48 2.14
C ALA A 141 -1.02 -14.32 1.76
N THR A 142 -2.01 -13.71 1.09
CA THR A 142 -3.22 -14.40 0.61
C THR A 142 -2.96 -15.15 -0.70
N PHE A 143 -2.07 -14.63 -1.55
CA PHE A 143 -1.70 -15.20 -2.85
C PHE A 143 -0.17 -15.38 -2.95
N PRO A 144 0.42 -16.34 -2.23
CA PRO A 144 1.87 -16.53 -2.27
C PRO A 144 2.35 -16.92 -3.67
N ALA A 145 3.54 -16.44 -4.04
CA ALA A 145 4.18 -16.82 -5.29
C ALA A 145 4.46 -18.33 -5.32
N LYS A 146 4.26 -18.97 -6.48
CA LYS A 146 4.70 -20.35 -6.66
C LYS A 146 6.21 -20.34 -6.93
N GLY A 147 6.96 -21.07 -6.10
CA GLY A 147 8.39 -21.32 -6.29
C GLY A 147 8.68 -22.17 -7.52
#